data_AF-A0A1Q6SI26-F1
#
_entry.id   AF-A0A1Q6SI26-F1
#
_cell.length_a   1.000
_cell.length_b   1.000
_cell.length_c   1.000
_cell.angle_alpha   90.00
_cell.angle_beta   90.00
_cell.angle_gamma   90.00
#
_symmetry.space_group_name_H-M   'P 1'
#
loop_
_entity.id
_entity.type
_entity.pdbx_description
1 polymer ?
#
loop_
_entity_poly.entity_id
_entity_poly.type
_entity_poly.pdbx_seq_one_letter_code
_entity_poly.pdbx_strand_id
1 'polypeptide(L)'
;MAQDKTVWKDRKRTVFGLPWSFTRYLLYENKLVIDVGLFSRTEDEIRLYRIMDITLKRSFRERLFGLGTIHCCSGDKTSPEFDIKHIKNPKTVKNMLQGRRP
;
A
#
# COMPACT_ATOMS: atom_id res chain seq x y z
N MET A 1 -16.86 -17.35 -3.90
CA MET A 1 -16.12 -16.07 -3.89
C MET A 1 -14.65 -16.45 -3.91
N ALA A 2 -13.94 -16.18 -5.00
CA ALA A 2 -12.58 -16.70 -5.18
C ALA A 2 -11.69 -16.27 -4.01
N GLN A 3 -11.06 -17.24 -3.35
CA GLN A 3 -10.09 -17.00 -2.28
C GLN A 3 -8.82 -16.43 -2.93
N ASP A 4 -8.83 -15.13 -3.21
CA ASP A 4 -7.68 -14.43 -3.77
C ASP A 4 -6.53 -14.53 -2.76
N LYS A 5 -5.41 -15.13 -3.17
CA LYS A 5 -4.30 -15.46 -2.26
C LYS A 5 -3.66 -14.15 -1.79
N THR A 6 -3.77 -13.84 -0.50
CA THR A 6 -3.12 -12.67 0.07
C THR A 6 -1.60 -12.88 0.07
N VAL A 7 -0.90 -12.05 -0.70
CA VAL A 7 0.57 -12.07 -0.82
C VAL A 7 1.20 -11.32 0.34
N TRP A 8 0.61 -10.18 0.71
CA TRP A 8 1.13 -9.33 1.77
C TRP A 8 0.00 -8.55 2.43
N LYS A 9 0.15 -8.32 3.73
CA LYS A 9 -0.79 -7.55 4.55
C LYS A 9 0.00 -6.73 5.55
N ASP A 10 -0.28 -5.44 5.61
CA ASP A 10 0.26 -4.56 6.64
C ASP A 10 -0.74 -3.48 7.02
N ARG A 11 -0.42 -2.74 8.07
CA ARG A 11 -1.23 -1.64 8.59
C ARG A 11 -0.34 -0.42 8.67
N LYS A 12 -0.85 0.74 8.27
CA LYS A 12 -0.09 1.99 8.38
C LYS A 12 0.29 2.24 9.84
N ARG A 13 1.56 2.55 10.08
CA ARG A 13 2.10 2.84 11.42
C ARG A 13 2.27 4.34 11.58
N THR A 14 1.75 4.94 12.63
CA THR A 14 1.68 6.41 12.72
C THR A 14 2.84 6.97 13.54
N VAL A 15 2.79 6.81 14.86
CA VAL A 15 3.73 7.44 15.81
C VAL A 15 4.51 6.33 16.51
N PHE A 16 5.82 6.49 16.66
CA PHE A 16 6.76 5.48 17.22
C PHE A 16 6.69 4.08 16.57
N GLY A 17 6.22 3.98 15.32
CA GLY A 17 6.06 2.67 14.64
C GLY A 17 4.87 1.83 15.12
N LEU A 18 3.97 2.41 15.92
CA LEU A 18 2.77 1.73 16.42
C LEU A 18 1.65 1.71 15.34
N PRO A 19 0.93 0.59 15.20
CA PRO A 19 -0.10 0.39 14.17
C PRO A 19 -1.45 1.00 14.59
N TRP A 20 -1.44 2.27 14.99
CA TRP A 20 -2.62 2.94 15.55
C TRP A 20 -3.55 3.55 14.49
N SER A 21 -3.13 3.57 13.22
CA SER A 21 -4.01 4.00 12.13
C SER A 21 -5.06 2.93 11.85
N PHE A 22 -6.23 3.29 11.32
CA PHE A 22 -7.22 2.31 10.85
C PHE A 22 -7.09 2.00 9.36
N THR A 23 -5.90 2.26 8.80
CA THR A 23 -5.60 2.04 7.39
C THR A 23 -4.89 0.70 7.22
N ARG A 24 -5.52 -0.23 6.51
CA ARG A 24 -5.00 -1.57 6.22
C ARG A 24 -4.68 -1.66 4.74
N TYR A 25 -3.55 -2.28 4.44
CA TYR A 25 -3.10 -2.54 3.08
C TYR A 25 -3.06 -4.04 2.85
N LEU A 26 -3.71 -4.50 1.80
CA LEU A 26 -3.83 -5.89 1.41
C LEU A 26 -3.36 -6.01 -0.04
N LEU A 27 -2.29 -6.75 -0.26
CA LEU A 27 -1.79 -7.06 -1.59
C LEU A 27 -2.19 -8.49 -1.95
N TYR A 28 -2.95 -8.62 -3.02
CA TYR A 28 -3.32 -9.88 -3.65
C TYR A 28 -2.48 -10.10 -4.92
N GLU A 29 -2.74 -11.18 -5.66
CA GLU A 29 -1.97 -11.51 -6.86
C GLU A 29 -2.22 -10.56 -8.01
N ASN A 30 -3.44 -10.02 -8.13
CA ASN A 30 -3.87 -9.17 -9.24
C ASN A 30 -4.34 -7.77 -8.81
N LYS A 31 -4.52 -7.52 -7.50
CA LYS A 31 -5.05 -6.28 -6.96
C LYS A 31 -4.42 -5.88 -5.63
N LEU A 32 -4.44 -4.59 -5.36
CA LEU A 32 -4.15 -3.98 -4.08
C LEU A 32 -5.47 -3.44 -3.50
N VAL A 33 -5.75 -3.75 -2.25
CA VAL A 33 -6.91 -3.24 -1.53
C VAL A 33 -6.44 -2.36 -0.37
N ILE A 34 -7.01 -1.17 -0.29
CA ILE A 34 -6.75 -0.19 0.75
C ILE A 34 -8.04 0.02 1.53
N ASP A 35 -8.06 -0.46 2.77
CA ASP A 35 -9.21 -0.32 3.68
C ASP A 35 -8.91 0.80 4.69
N VAL A 36 -9.76 1.82 4.73
CA VAL A 36 -9.61 2.99 5.60
C VAL A 36 -10.90 3.25 6.36
N GLY A 37 -10.85 3.20 7.69
CA GLY A 37 -12.02 3.61 8.48
C GLY A 37 -12.04 3.18 9.92
N LEU A 38 -12.59 4.03 10.78
CA LEU A 38 -12.93 3.70 12.17
C LEU A 38 -14.44 3.49 12.33
N PHE A 39 -15.24 4.48 11.94
CA PHE A 39 -16.71 4.46 12.01
C PHE A 39 -17.34 4.22 10.63
N SER A 40 -16.90 4.96 9.61
CA SER A 40 -17.17 4.68 8.19
C SER A 40 -15.98 3.95 7.59
N ARG A 41 -16.21 2.84 6.90
CA ARG A 41 -15.17 2.09 6.17
C ARG A 41 -15.25 2.40 4.70
N THR A 42 -14.13 2.80 4.12
CA THR A 42 -13.93 2.98 2.69
C THR A 42 -12.93 1.94 2.24
N GLU A 43 -13.32 1.12 1.27
CA GLU A 43 -12.46 0.10 0.66
C GLU A 43 -12.19 0.49 -0.79
N ASP A 44 -10.93 0.77 -1.10
CA ASP A 44 -10.46 1.07 -2.45
C ASP A 44 -9.74 -0.13 -3.04
N GLU A 45 -10.30 -0.71 -4.11
CA GLU A 45 -9.68 -1.80 -4.87
C GLU A 45 -8.99 -1.29 -6.13
N ILE A 46 -7.68 -1.52 -6.23
CA ILE A 46 -6.84 -1.05 -7.33
C ILE A 46 -6.18 -2.25 -7.99
N ARG A 47 -6.46 -2.46 -9.27
CA ARG A 47 -5.84 -3.58 -10.02
C ARG A 47 -4.38 -3.28 -10.33
N LEU A 48 -3.50 -4.27 -10.17
CA LEU A 48 -2.05 -4.07 -10.30
C LEU A 48 -1.62 -3.63 -11.71
N TYR A 49 -2.31 -4.11 -12.76
CA TYR A 49 -2.03 -3.70 -14.14
C TYR A 49 -2.32 -2.21 -14.42
N ARG A 50 -3.10 -1.54 -13.56
CA ARG A 50 -3.41 -0.10 -13.69
C ARG A 50 -2.36 0.80 -13.04
N ILE A 51 -1.43 0.23 -12.28
CA ILE A 51 -0.37 0.98 -11.62
C ILE A 51 0.71 1.25 -12.66
N MET A 52 0.92 2.51 -13.01
CA MET A 52 1.86 2.94 -14.04
C MET A 52 3.26 3.17 -13.47
N ASP A 53 3.36 3.89 -12.35
CA ASP A 53 4.65 4.24 -11.75
C ASP A 53 4.63 4.00 -10.24
N ILE A 54 5.78 3.58 -9.71
CA ILE A 54 5.97 3.26 -8.29
C ILE A 54 7.21 3.98 -7.77
N THR A 55 6.98 4.97 -6.92
CA THR A 55 8.03 5.79 -6.30
C THR A 55 8.13 5.46 -4.81
N LEU A 56 9.34 5.21 -4.32
CA LEU A 56 9.59 4.98 -2.89
C LEU A 56 10.05 6.28 -2.23
N LYS A 57 9.21 6.85 -1.37
CA LYS A 57 9.51 8.03 -0.57
C LYS A 57 9.87 7.60 0.85
N ARG A 58 10.97 8.14 1.39
CA ARG A 58 11.41 7.88 2.76
C ARG A 58 11.93 9.16 3.40
N SER A 59 11.18 9.69 4.35
CA SER A 59 11.61 10.79 5.22
C SER A 59 12.67 10.31 6.22
N PHE A 60 13.38 11.26 6.84
CA PHE A 60 14.42 10.97 7.83
C PHE A 60 13.89 10.12 9.00
N ARG A 61 12.70 10.44 9.52
CA ARG A 61 12.05 9.67 10.60
C ARG A 61 11.69 8.27 10.16
N GLU A 62 11.12 8.10 8.97
CA GLU A 62 10.80 6.78 8.43
C GLU A 62 12.05 5.92 8.28
N ARG A 63 13.16 6.49 7.81
CA ARG A 63 14.45 5.77 7.71
C ARG A 63 14.94 5.28 9.08
N LEU A 64 14.83 6.12 10.10
CA LEU A 64 15.24 5.76 11.46
C LEU A 64 14.41 4.62 12.05
N PHE A 65 13.12 4.54 11.72
CA PHE A 65 12.21 3.48 12.18
C PHE A 65 12.06 2.29 11.20
N GLY A 66 12.83 2.24 10.11
CA GLY A 66 12.74 1.18 9.09
C GLY A 66 11.41 1.18 8.31
N LEU A 67 10.73 2.33 8.28
CA LEU A 67 9.47 2.56 7.57
C LEU A 67 9.73 3.22 6.21
N GLY A 68 8.66 3.34 5.42
CA GLY A 68 8.62 4.24 4.29
C GLY A 68 7.26 4.27 3.62
N THR A 69 7.15 5.12 2.62
CA THR A 69 5.92 5.38 1.90
C THR A 69 6.10 5.06 0.42
N ILE A 70 5.25 4.21 -0.13
CA ILE A 70 5.23 3.91 -1.56
C ILE A 70 4.14 4.76 -2.19
N HIS A 71 4.54 5.62 -3.12
CA HIS A 71 3.65 6.43 -3.93
C HIS A 71 3.42 5.72 -5.26
N CYS A 72 2.17 5.51 -5.62
CA CYS A 72 1.77 4.80 -6.83
C CYS A 72 0.90 5.71 -7.69
N CYS A 73 1.26 5.83 -8.97
CA CYS A 73 0.46 6.53 -9.96
C CYS A 73 -0.39 5.49 -10.72
N SER A 74 -1.70 5.68 -10.77
CA SER A 74 -2.62 4.86 -11.55
C SER A 74 -3.16 5.64 -12.74
N GLY A 75 -3.38 4.95 -13.85
CA GLY A 75 -4.03 5.54 -15.04
C GLY A 75 -5.55 5.69 -14.91
N ASP A 76 -6.14 5.46 -13.73
CA ASP A 76 -7.59 5.53 -13.54
C ASP A 76 -8.08 6.97 -13.36
N LYS A 77 -9.26 7.29 -13.89
CA LYS A 77 -9.82 8.66 -13.85
C LYS A 77 -10.28 9.10 -12.46
N THR A 78 -10.65 8.14 -11.60
CA THR A 78 -11.24 8.42 -10.27
C THR A 78 -10.20 8.51 -9.16
N SER A 79 -9.11 7.75 -9.28
CA SER A 79 -8.03 7.69 -8.28
C SER A 79 -6.67 7.68 -8.99
N PRO A 80 -6.21 8.84 -9.51
CA PRO A 80 -5.01 8.91 -10.34
C PRO A 80 -3.73 8.60 -9.54
N GLU A 81 -3.74 8.83 -8.22
CA GLU A 81 -2.56 8.63 -7.38
C GLU A 81 -2.98 8.15 -5.99
N PHE A 82 -2.20 7.23 -5.42
CA PHE A 82 -2.41 6.75 -4.06
C PHE A 82 -1.09 6.42 -3.35
N ASP A 83 -1.14 6.46 -2.02
CA ASP A 83 0.03 6.27 -1.17
C ASP A 83 -0.16 5.11 -0.18
N ILE A 84 0.79 4.20 -0.18
CA ILE A 84 0.97 3.18 0.87
C ILE A 84 1.93 3.74 1.92
N LYS A 85 1.39 4.35 2.97
CA LYS A 85 2.15 5.17 3.94
C LYS A 85 2.67 4.36 5.11
N HIS A 86 3.90 4.67 5.53
CA HIS A 86 4.52 4.20 6.77
C HIS A 86 4.45 2.68 6.97
N ILE A 87 4.84 1.93 5.94
CA ILE A 87 4.88 0.47 5.97
C ILE A 87 6.28 -0.04 6.31
N LYS A 88 6.37 -1.23 6.91
CA LYS A 88 7.66 -1.87 7.17
C LYS A 88 8.23 -2.47 5.89
N ASN A 89 9.55 -2.48 5.78
CA ASN A 89 10.27 -3.06 4.64
C ASN A 89 9.73 -2.60 3.27
N PRO A 90 9.58 -1.27 3.03
CA PRO A 90 8.89 -0.76 1.84
C PRO A 90 9.65 -1.09 0.54
N LYS A 91 10.94 -1.43 0.61
CA LYS A 91 11.70 -1.90 -0.56
C LYS A 91 11.23 -3.27 -1.03
N THR A 92 10.98 -4.19 -0.09
CA THR A 92 10.44 -5.52 -0.38
C THR A 92 9.05 -5.43 -0.98
N VAL A 93 8.18 -4.59 -0.39
CA VAL A 93 6.82 -4.39 -0.89
C VAL A 93 6.83 -3.74 -2.28
N LYS A 94 7.71 -2.75 -2.52
CA LYS A 94 7.91 -2.19 -3.86
C LYS A 94 8.30 -3.28 -4.87
N ASN A 95 9.27 -4.13 -4.54
CA ASN A 95 9.69 -5.21 -5.43
C ASN A 95 8.55 -6.22 -5.69
N MET A 96 7.71 -6.50 -4.68
CA MET A 96 6.54 -7.37 -4.82
C MET A 96 5.50 -6.80 -5.78
N LEU A 97 5.27 -5.48 -5.75
CA LEU A 97 4.38 -4.76 -6.66
C LEU A 97 4.94 -4.74 -8.08
N GLN A 98 6.24 -4.48 -8.23
CA GLN A 98 6.91 -4.45 -9.53
C GLN A 98 6.96 -5.83 -10.21
N GLY A 99 7.29 -6.89 -9.47
CA GLY A 99 7.42 -8.25 -10.02
C GLY A 99 6.09 -8.94 -10.35
N ARG A 100 4.94 -8.35 -9.97
CA ARG A 100 3.59 -8.88 -10.24
C ARG A 100 2.81 -8.09 -11.28
N ARG A 101 3.41 -7.04 -11.81
CA ARG A 101 2.84 -6.34 -12.95
C ARG A 101 3.07 -7.20 -14.20
N PRO A 102 2.02 -7.52 -14.98
CA PRO A 102 2.18 -8.21 -16.25
C PRO A 102 2.91 -7.34 -17.28
#